data_AF-A0A3B1D5R6-F1
#
_entry.id   AF-A0A3B1D5R6-F1
#
_cell.length_a   1.000
_cell.length_b   1.000
_cell.length_c   1.000
_cell.angle_alpha   90.00
_cell.angle_beta   90.00
_cell.angle_gamma   90.00
#
_symmetry.space_group_name_H-M   'P 1'
#
loop_
_entity.id
_entity.type
_entity.pdbx_description
1 polymer ?
#
loop_
_entity_poly.entity_id
_entity_poly.type
_entity_poly.pdbx_seq_one_letter_code
_entity_poly.pdbx_strand_id
1 'polypeptide(L)'
;MELLKPYSWLMTVWLLIAFASLVALPAHADQEGAGQSQQASTQTEVEEPSDPFERQTPRSSMNALLDAIEKREYDVASRYLDLRFMPAQYREVEGQELAKMLDFVISRRLRVDLGGLSDDPEGDRTDGLPRTREMLGVIHDGDESMTLYLQRVPSGDGLPVWKVSSVTVAGIAELYEKLDYPPIVKWFESTIPDGRLLGLEYF
;
A
#
# COMPACT_ATOMS: atom_id res chain seq x y z
N MET A 1 21.92 -28.43 55.22
CA MET A 1 20.71 -27.66 54.92
C MET A 1 21.16 -26.30 54.44
N GLU A 2 20.84 -26.03 53.18
CA GLU A 2 21.07 -24.77 52.48
C GLU A 2 20.54 -23.57 53.27
N LEU A 3 21.16 -22.40 53.07
CA LEU A 3 20.43 -21.20 52.64
C LEU A 3 21.42 -20.08 52.25
N LEU A 4 21.11 -19.46 51.13
CA LEU A 4 21.91 -18.55 50.31
C LEU A 4 22.00 -17.14 50.91
N LYS A 5 23.15 -16.47 50.74
CA LYS A 5 23.36 -15.27 49.89
C LYS A 5 24.74 -14.61 50.14
N PRO A 6 25.61 -14.49 49.13
CA PRO A 6 26.92 -13.86 49.24
C PRO A 6 26.97 -12.37 48.84
N TYR A 7 27.65 -11.58 49.69
CA TYR A 7 28.63 -10.54 49.37
C TYR A 7 28.21 -9.33 48.51
N SER A 8 27.57 -8.34 49.14
CA SER A 8 27.69 -6.92 48.74
C SER A 8 28.75 -6.23 49.61
N TRP A 9 30.00 -6.69 49.49
CA TRP A 9 31.16 -6.09 50.12
C TRP A 9 32.31 -6.04 49.11
N LEU A 10 32.44 -4.94 48.39
CA LEU A 10 33.74 -4.41 47.96
C LEU A 10 33.65 -2.88 47.96
N MET A 11 33.88 -2.32 49.14
CA MET A 11 34.53 -1.01 49.26
C MET A 11 35.94 -1.13 48.68
N THR A 12 36.31 -0.22 47.79
CA THR A 12 37.68 0.31 47.77
C THR A 12 37.61 1.82 47.57
N VAL A 13 37.90 2.49 48.67
CA VAL A 13 38.07 3.93 48.88
C VAL A 13 39.42 4.40 48.28
N TRP A 14 39.53 5.72 48.05
CA TRP A 14 40.72 6.63 48.11
C TRP A 14 40.84 7.51 46.83
N LEU A 15 41.06 8.83 46.84
CA LEU A 15 41.10 9.91 47.84
C LEU A 15 41.39 11.26 47.11
N LEU A 16 40.65 12.34 47.47
CA LEU A 16 40.94 13.81 47.55
C LEU A 16 41.81 14.54 46.47
N ILE A 17 41.45 15.75 45.99
CA ILE A 17 41.78 17.11 46.53
C ILE A 17 40.98 18.13 45.66
N ALA A 18 40.00 18.92 46.14
CA ALA A 18 40.01 20.15 46.97
C ALA A 18 40.58 21.43 46.31
N PHE A 19 39.70 22.37 45.90
CA PHE A 19 39.83 23.86 45.92
C PHE A 19 38.74 24.48 45.02
N ALA A 20 38.08 25.62 45.26
CA ALA A 20 37.78 26.43 46.43
C ALA A 20 36.67 27.43 46.01
N SER A 21 36.02 27.98 47.02
CA SER A 21 34.84 28.87 47.07
C SER A 21 34.74 30.04 46.08
N LEU A 22 33.52 30.20 45.54
CA LEU A 22 32.59 31.33 45.69
C LEU A 22 33.17 32.75 45.90
N VAL A 23 33.04 33.62 44.89
CA VAL A 23 33.07 35.10 45.00
C VAL A 23 32.01 35.73 44.07
N ALA A 24 31.42 36.82 44.55
CA ALA A 24 30.14 37.42 44.15
C ALA A 24 30.12 38.24 42.84
N LEU A 25 28.89 38.49 42.36
CA LEU A 25 28.48 39.35 41.24
C LEU A 25 28.83 40.84 41.42
N PRO A 26 29.05 41.54 40.28
CA PRO A 26 28.55 42.89 40.08
C PRO A 26 27.61 43.01 38.86
N ALA A 27 26.82 44.08 38.86
CA ALA A 27 25.71 44.37 37.95
C ALA A 27 26.09 45.33 36.79
N HIS A 28 25.35 45.18 35.68
CA HIS A 28 24.99 46.12 34.60
C HIS A 28 25.97 46.56 33.48
N ALA A 29 25.33 46.78 32.32
CA ALA A 29 25.73 47.43 31.04
C ALA A 29 26.59 46.58 30.08
N ASP A 30 26.30 46.37 28.79
CA ASP A 30 25.44 47.06 27.83
C ASP A 30 24.72 46.10 26.86
N GLN A 31 23.50 46.49 26.46
CA GLN A 31 22.79 45.96 25.29
C GLN A 31 23.32 46.63 24.01
N GLU A 32 23.88 45.86 23.08
CA GLU A 32 23.91 46.23 21.67
C GLU A 32 22.95 45.34 20.90
N GLY A 33 21.84 45.95 20.47
CA GLY A 33 20.93 45.38 19.50
C GLY A 33 21.55 45.38 18.12
N ALA A 34 21.66 44.20 17.54
CA ALA A 34 21.47 43.97 16.11
C ALA A 34 20.37 42.91 16.04
N GLY A 35 19.16 43.23 15.58
CA GLY A 35 18.93 43.63 14.20
C GLY A 35 18.24 42.44 13.55
N GLN A 36 16.91 42.51 13.56
CA GLN A 36 15.97 41.49 13.11
C GLN A 36 16.25 41.01 11.68
N SER A 37 16.14 39.70 11.46
CA SER A 37 15.59 39.11 10.24
C SER A 37 15.13 37.68 10.55
N GLN A 38 14.25 37.52 11.54
CA GLN A 38 13.36 36.36 11.52
C GLN A 38 12.33 36.64 10.43
N GLN A 39 12.66 36.23 9.21
CA GLN A 39 11.66 35.95 8.21
C GLN A 39 10.81 34.82 8.77
N ALA A 40 9.76 35.20 9.50
CA ALA A 40 8.59 34.37 9.67
C ALA A 40 8.01 34.18 8.26
N SER A 41 8.53 33.18 7.55
CA SER A 41 7.80 32.58 6.44
C SER A 41 6.56 31.98 7.06
N THR A 42 5.48 32.76 7.10
CA THR A 42 4.14 32.19 7.15
C THR A 42 4.00 31.40 5.85
N GLN A 43 4.46 30.15 5.87
CA GLN A 43 3.98 29.14 4.96
C GLN A 43 2.49 29.04 5.29
N THR A 44 1.68 29.77 4.54
CA THR A 44 0.31 29.35 4.30
C THR A 44 0.44 27.96 3.71
N GLU A 45 0.33 26.95 4.56
CA GLU A 45 0.08 25.57 4.16
C GLU A 45 -1.23 25.61 3.40
N VAL A 46 -1.12 25.79 2.09
CA VAL A 46 -2.21 25.51 1.17
C VAL A 46 -2.42 24.02 1.39
N GLU A 47 -3.48 23.65 2.11
CA GLU A 47 -3.98 22.27 2.13
C GLU A 47 -4.20 21.91 0.66
N GLU A 48 -3.23 21.22 0.07
CA GLU A 48 -3.40 20.66 -1.26
C GLU A 48 -4.61 19.74 -1.19
N PRO A 49 -5.52 19.80 -2.17
CA PRO A 49 -6.67 18.92 -2.16
C PRO A 49 -6.17 17.47 -2.08
N SER A 50 -6.46 16.82 -0.95
CA SER A 50 -5.96 15.49 -0.64
C SER A 50 -7.02 14.46 -1.01
N ASP A 51 -6.65 13.47 -1.81
CA ASP A 51 -7.48 12.29 -2.06
C ASP A 51 -7.33 11.34 -0.86
N PRO A 52 -8.41 11.04 -0.11
CA PRO A 52 -8.34 10.16 1.06
C PRO A 52 -7.96 8.71 0.74
N PHE A 53 -7.95 8.34 -0.54
CA PHE A 53 -7.50 7.03 -1.02
C PHE A 53 -6.08 7.08 -1.61
N GLU A 54 -5.37 8.20 -1.49
CA GLU A 54 -3.97 8.33 -1.94
C GLU A 54 -3.74 7.97 -3.42
N ARG A 55 -4.65 8.36 -4.32
CA ARG A 55 -4.57 8.02 -5.75
C ARG A 55 -4.00 9.15 -6.62
N GLN A 56 -3.25 10.08 -6.04
CA GLN A 56 -2.72 11.23 -6.76
C GLN A 56 -1.64 10.82 -7.77
N THR A 57 -0.85 9.79 -7.47
CA THR A 57 0.25 9.29 -8.31
C THR A 57 0.05 7.80 -8.63
N PRO A 58 0.62 7.28 -9.72
CA PRO A 58 0.59 5.85 -10.04
C PRO A 58 1.11 4.98 -8.89
N ARG A 59 2.25 5.37 -8.31
CA ARG A 59 2.87 4.65 -7.19
C ARG A 59 2.03 4.68 -5.92
N SER A 60 1.57 5.86 -5.49
CA SER A 60 0.73 5.99 -4.29
C SER A 60 -0.56 5.19 -4.42
N SER A 61 -1.23 5.31 -5.57
CA SER A 61 -2.45 4.53 -5.85
C SER A 61 -2.22 3.03 -5.79
N MET A 62 -1.11 2.53 -6.33
CA MET A 62 -0.83 1.09 -6.32
C MET A 62 -0.44 0.60 -4.93
N ASN A 63 0.35 1.38 -4.19
CA ASN A 63 0.68 1.09 -2.79
C ASN A 63 -0.60 0.95 -1.95
N ALA A 64 -1.50 1.93 -2.02
CA ALA A 64 -2.71 1.95 -1.22
C ALA A 64 -3.71 0.85 -1.63
N LEU A 65 -3.75 0.48 -2.92
CA LEU A 65 -4.50 -0.71 -3.38
C LEU A 65 -3.93 -2.00 -2.79
N LEU A 66 -2.61 -2.20 -2.82
CA LEU A 66 -1.99 -3.41 -2.26
C LEU A 66 -2.21 -3.51 -0.75
N ASP A 67 -2.15 -2.40 -0.03
CA ASP A 67 -2.46 -2.34 1.41
C ASP A 67 -3.93 -2.72 1.69
N ALA A 68 -4.88 -2.19 0.91
CA ALA A 68 -6.29 -2.58 1.03
C ALA A 68 -6.52 -4.07 0.73
N ILE A 69 -5.82 -4.62 -0.28
CA ILE A 69 -5.84 -6.05 -0.60
C ILE A 69 -5.27 -6.89 0.55
N GLU A 70 -4.13 -6.49 1.12
CA GLU A 70 -3.50 -7.18 2.24
C GLU A 70 -4.44 -7.24 3.46
N LYS A 71 -5.18 -6.16 3.72
CA LYS A 71 -6.20 -6.07 4.77
C LYS A 71 -7.52 -6.77 4.42
N ARG A 72 -7.67 -7.27 3.20
CA ARG A 72 -8.90 -7.89 2.65
C ARG A 72 -10.10 -6.93 2.62
N GLU A 73 -9.84 -5.64 2.57
CA GLU A 73 -10.83 -4.57 2.47
C GLU A 73 -11.23 -4.39 1.00
N TYR A 74 -11.93 -5.38 0.43
CA TYR A 74 -12.21 -5.41 -1.01
C TYR A 74 -13.20 -4.32 -1.46
N ASP A 75 -14.01 -3.80 -0.54
CA ASP A 75 -14.84 -2.60 -0.75
C ASP A 75 -13.97 -1.36 -0.95
N VAL A 76 -12.89 -1.21 -0.19
CA VAL A 76 -11.88 -0.16 -0.36
C VAL A 76 -11.05 -0.41 -1.61
N ALA A 77 -10.57 -1.64 -1.83
CA ALA A 77 -9.80 -2.02 -3.02
C ALA A 77 -10.57 -1.73 -4.34
N SER A 78 -11.88 -1.93 -4.34
CA SER A 78 -12.73 -1.61 -5.50
C SER A 78 -12.66 -0.13 -5.91
N ARG A 79 -12.33 0.78 -4.99
CA ARG A 79 -12.21 2.23 -5.27
C ARG A 79 -11.03 2.57 -6.17
N TYR A 80 -10.05 1.68 -6.27
CA TYR A 80 -8.88 1.79 -7.14
C TYR A 80 -9.10 1.16 -8.52
N LEU A 81 -10.28 0.58 -8.79
CA LEU A 81 -10.62 0.04 -10.10
C LEU A 81 -11.40 1.08 -10.93
N ASP A 82 -11.08 1.20 -12.21
CA ASP A 82 -11.87 2.02 -13.13
C ASP A 82 -13.15 1.28 -13.57
N LEU A 83 -14.19 1.43 -12.76
CA LEU A 83 -15.52 0.84 -12.97
C LEU A 83 -16.50 1.76 -13.74
N ARG A 84 -16.01 2.85 -14.38
CA ARG A 84 -16.91 3.85 -15.00
C ARG A 84 -17.77 3.29 -16.12
N PHE A 85 -17.30 2.25 -16.81
CA PHE A 85 -18.03 1.55 -17.87
C PHE A 85 -19.00 0.48 -17.36
N MET A 86 -19.02 0.21 -16.05
CA MET A 86 -19.98 -0.71 -15.43
C MET A 86 -21.28 0.02 -15.08
N PRO A 87 -22.46 -0.60 -15.24
CA PRO A 87 -23.72 -0.04 -14.79
C PRO A 87 -23.70 0.22 -13.27
N ALA A 88 -24.20 1.38 -12.84
CA ALA A 88 -24.06 1.85 -11.46
C ALA A 88 -24.58 0.85 -10.41
N GLN A 89 -25.68 0.14 -10.72
CA GLN A 89 -26.30 -0.86 -9.85
C GLN A 89 -25.41 -2.06 -9.51
N TYR A 90 -24.37 -2.33 -10.32
CA TYR A 90 -23.46 -3.46 -10.13
C TYR A 90 -22.08 -3.02 -9.58
N ARG A 91 -21.82 -1.70 -9.46
CA ARG A 91 -20.45 -1.26 -9.11
C ARG A 91 -20.01 -1.64 -7.70
N GLU A 92 -20.95 -1.75 -6.77
CA GLU A 92 -20.64 -2.00 -5.37
C GLU A 92 -20.31 -3.47 -5.12
N VAL A 93 -21.16 -4.39 -5.58
CA VAL A 93 -20.99 -5.83 -5.34
C VAL A 93 -19.97 -6.40 -6.31
N GLU A 94 -20.16 -6.21 -7.61
CA GLU A 94 -19.29 -6.77 -8.64
C GLU A 94 -17.92 -6.07 -8.67
N GLY A 95 -17.84 -4.82 -8.23
CA GLY A 95 -16.56 -4.12 -8.03
C GLY A 95 -15.70 -4.77 -6.95
N GLN A 96 -16.30 -5.25 -5.87
CA GLN A 96 -15.60 -5.99 -4.82
C GLN A 96 -15.12 -7.36 -5.31
N GLU A 97 -15.95 -8.07 -6.06
CA GLU A 97 -15.56 -9.35 -6.66
C GLU A 97 -14.41 -9.18 -7.65
N LEU A 98 -14.43 -8.14 -8.48
CA LEU A 98 -13.30 -7.81 -9.36
C LEU A 98 -12.02 -7.50 -8.59
N ALA A 99 -12.11 -6.86 -7.42
CA ALA A 99 -10.95 -6.60 -6.57
C ALA A 99 -10.38 -7.91 -5.98
N LYS A 100 -11.23 -8.87 -5.61
CA LYS A 100 -10.79 -10.22 -5.19
C LYS A 100 -10.12 -10.99 -6.32
N MET A 101 -10.68 -10.92 -7.52
CA MET A 101 -10.07 -11.53 -8.70
C MET A 101 -8.71 -10.90 -9.01
N LEU A 102 -8.60 -9.56 -8.87
CA LEU A 102 -7.33 -8.87 -9.04
C LEU A 102 -6.29 -9.32 -8.03
N ASP A 103 -6.64 -9.41 -6.75
CA ASP A 103 -5.78 -9.95 -5.68
C ASP A 103 -5.25 -11.36 -6.05
N PHE A 104 -6.15 -12.24 -6.48
CA PHE A 104 -5.77 -13.59 -6.92
C PHE A 104 -4.82 -13.58 -8.12
N VAL A 105 -5.07 -12.72 -9.12
CA VAL A 105 -4.22 -12.59 -10.29
C VAL A 105 -2.84 -12.02 -9.92
N ILE A 106 -2.80 -10.94 -9.13
CA ILE A 106 -1.55 -10.31 -8.68
C ILE A 106 -0.72 -11.32 -7.89
N SER A 107 -1.31 -11.95 -6.86
CA SER A 107 -0.60 -12.87 -5.97
C SER A 107 0.00 -14.08 -6.69
N ARG A 108 -0.59 -14.52 -7.81
CA ARG A 108 -0.12 -15.69 -8.57
C ARG A 108 0.76 -15.38 -9.76
N ARG A 109 0.56 -14.24 -10.42
CA ARG A 109 1.10 -13.99 -11.77
C ARG A 109 1.87 -12.70 -11.92
N LEU A 110 1.75 -11.75 -10.99
CA LEU A 110 2.38 -10.44 -11.15
C LEU A 110 3.23 -10.07 -9.94
N ARG A 111 4.52 -9.89 -10.16
CA ARG A 111 5.38 -9.18 -9.22
C ARG A 111 5.32 -7.69 -9.55
N VAL A 112 4.57 -6.93 -8.76
CA VAL A 112 4.44 -5.48 -8.93
C VAL A 112 5.77 -4.81 -8.56
N ASP A 113 6.34 -4.03 -9.48
CA ASP A 113 7.50 -3.18 -9.23
C ASP A 113 7.03 -1.76 -8.88
N LEU A 114 6.78 -1.54 -7.59
CA LEU A 114 6.37 -0.22 -7.08
C LEU A 114 7.45 0.85 -7.27
N GLY A 115 8.73 0.47 -7.30
CA GLY A 115 9.84 1.40 -7.53
C GLY A 115 9.90 1.90 -8.98
N GLY A 116 9.40 1.07 -9.92
CA GLY A 116 9.27 1.41 -11.33
C GLY A 116 8.07 2.30 -11.66
N LEU A 117 7.07 2.38 -10.79
CA LEU A 117 5.93 3.29 -10.96
C LEU A 117 6.33 4.73 -10.66
N SER A 118 5.81 5.67 -11.44
CA SER A 118 6.04 7.10 -11.29
C SER A 118 5.40 7.65 -10.01
N ASP A 119 6.08 8.63 -9.42
CA ASP A 119 5.53 9.46 -8.33
C ASP A 119 5.04 10.82 -8.80
N ASP A 120 5.02 11.05 -10.11
CA ASP A 120 4.46 12.25 -10.67
C ASP A 120 2.93 12.08 -10.78
N PRO A 121 2.11 13.07 -10.37
CA PRO A 121 0.67 13.04 -10.60
C PRO A 121 0.27 12.89 -12.07
N GLU A 122 1.15 13.31 -12.97
CA GLU A 122 1.02 13.14 -14.40
C GLU A 122 1.46 11.72 -14.85
N GLY A 123 2.16 10.95 -14.03
CA GLY A 123 2.72 9.64 -14.40
C GLY A 123 3.98 9.76 -15.26
N ASP A 124 4.53 8.64 -15.73
CA ASP A 124 5.70 8.69 -16.62
C ASP A 124 5.35 9.40 -17.94
N ARG A 125 6.23 10.33 -18.36
CA ARG A 125 6.13 11.12 -19.60
C ARG A 125 7.11 10.69 -20.67
N THR A 126 7.95 9.71 -20.36
CA THR A 126 9.10 9.30 -21.16
C THR A 126 8.96 7.88 -21.72
N ASP A 127 7.93 7.14 -21.29
CA ASP A 127 7.65 5.75 -21.68
C ASP A 127 6.96 5.60 -23.05
N GLY A 128 6.51 6.72 -23.64
CA GLY A 128 5.78 6.73 -24.92
C GLY A 128 4.33 6.24 -24.83
N LEU A 129 3.78 6.02 -23.63
CA LEU A 129 2.38 5.68 -23.43
C LEU A 129 1.48 6.93 -23.55
N PRO A 130 0.16 6.74 -23.76
CA PRO A 130 -0.79 7.84 -23.63
C PRO A 130 -0.66 8.53 -22.28
N ARG A 131 -0.83 9.86 -22.25
CA ARG A 131 -0.64 10.68 -21.03
C ARG A 131 -1.46 10.28 -19.81
N THR A 132 -2.51 9.49 -20.00
CA THR A 132 -3.39 9.03 -18.94
C THR A 132 -3.12 7.58 -18.57
N ARG A 133 -2.00 6.99 -18.96
CA ARG A 133 -1.73 5.57 -18.82
C ARG A 133 -0.31 5.34 -18.32
N GLU A 134 -0.17 4.32 -17.49
CA GLU A 134 1.11 3.83 -17.02
C GLU A 134 1.09 2.30 -17.00
N MET A 135 2.19 1.65 -17.33
CA MET A 135 2.28 0.20 -17.33
C MET A 135 2.47 -0.31 -15.89
N LEU A 136 1.55 -1.16 -15.43
CA LEU A 136 1.67 -1.83 -14.13
C LEU A 136 2.57 -3.07 -14.21
N GLY A 137 2.53 -3.77 -15.34
CA GLY A 137 3.38 -4.92 -15.61
C GLY A 137 2.77 -5.86 -16.64
N VAL A 138 3.44 -6.99 -16.87
CA VAL A 138 3.05 -7.96 -17.88
C VAL A 138 2.85 -9.32 -17.22
N ILE A 139 1.72 -9.94 -17.50
CA ILE A 139 1.44 -11.33 -17.15
C ILE A 139 1.73 -12.18 -18.37
N HIS A 140 2.49 -13.25 -18.17
CA HIS A 140 2.80 -14.25 -19.20
C HIS A 140 2.05 -15.56 -18.91
N ASP A 141 1.43 -16.11 -19.95
CA ASP A 141 0.77 -17.42 -19.92
C ASP A 141 1.12 -18.20 -21.20
N GLY A 142 2.15 -19.03 -21.12
CA GLY A 142 2.73 -19.67 -22.30
C GLY A 142 3.26 -18.65 -23.31
N ASP A 143 2.73 -18.68 -24.53
CA ASP A 143 3.06 -17.74 -25.61
C ASP A 143 2.19 -16.47 -25.58
N GLU A 144 1.15 -16.43 -24.75
CA GLU A 144 0.29 -15.27 -24.58
C GLU A 144 0.86 -14.33 -23.51
N SER A 145 0.68 -13.02 -23.72
CA SER A 145 1.00 -12.02 -22.71
C SER A 145 -0.09 -10.96 -22.64
N MET A 146 -0.40 -10.54 -21.41
CA MET A 146 -1.33 -9.46 -21.14
C MET A 146 -0.61 -8.37 -20.36
N THR A 147 -0.60 -7.15 -20.91
CA THR A 147 -0.09 -5.98 -20.20
C THR A 147 -1.19 -5.38 -19.34
N LEU A 148 -0.90 -5.17 -18.06
CA LEU A 148 -1.78 -4.46 -17.13
C LEU A 148 -1.37 -2.99 -17.07
N TYR A 149 -2.35 -2.12 -16.91
CA TYR A 149 -2.14 -0.67 -16.92
C TYR A 149 -2.87 -0.02 -15.75
N LEU A 150 -2.25 1.04 -15.23
CA LEU A 150 -2.94 2.09 -14.50
C LEU A 150 -3.45 3.14 -15.49
N GLN A 151 -4.49 3.85 -15.09
CA GLN A 151 -5.12 4.91 -15.86
C GLN A 151 -5.48 6.09 -14.96
N ARG A 152 -5.14 7.29 -15.43
CA ARG A 152 -5.55 8.54 -14.82
C ARG A 152 -6.96 8.90 -15.27
N VAL A 153 -7.87 9.10 -14.32
CA VAL A 153 -9.29 9.34 -14.57
C VAL A 153 -9.78 10.59 -13.85
N PRO A 154 -10.72 11.35 -14.42
CA PRO A 154 -11.36 12.44 -13.69
C PRO A 154 -12.07 11.92 -12.42
N SER A 155 -11.89 12.60 -11.30
CA SER A 155 -12.67 12.39 -10.08
C SER A 155 -13.73 13.49 -9.90
N GLY A 156 -14.75 13.21 -9.10
CA GLY A 156 -15.84 14.15 -8.83
C GLY A 156 -15.44 15.35 -7.96
N ASP A 157 -14.30 15.26 -7.28
CA ASP A 157 -13.68 16.28 -6.42
C ASP A 157 -12.76 17.25 -7.20
N GLY A 158 -12.59 17.05 -8.51
CA GLY A 158 -11.84 17.93 -9.40
C GLY A 158 -10.38 17.54 -9.61
N LEU A 159 -9.80 16.65 -8.80
CA LEU A 159 -8.46 16.14 -9.02
C LEU A 159 -8.50 14.80 -9.77
N PRO A 160 -7.78 14.63 -10.89
CA PRO A 160 -7.69 13.32 -11.52
C PRO A 160 -6.97 12.32 -10.60
N VAL A 161 -7.49 11.09 -10.55
CA VAL A 161 -6.94 10.00 -9.74
C VAL A 161 -6.45 8.87 -10.61
N TRP A 162 -5.44 8.15 -10.14
CA TRP A 162 -4.95 6.92 -10.75
C TRP A 162 -5.75 5.72 -10.28
N LYS A 163 -6.06 4.82 -11.22
CA LYS A 163 -6.81 3.58 -10.99
C LYS A 163 -6.27 2.48 -11.88
N VAL A 164 -6.50 1.23 -11.53
CA VAL A 164 -6.35 0.10 -12.45
C VAL A 164 -7.27 0.35 -13.64
N SER A 165 -6.69 0.32 -14.84
CA SER A 165 -7.37 0.75 -16.06
C SER A 165 -8.60 -0.11 -16.35
N SER A 166 -9.59 0.48 -16.98
CA SER A 166 -10.80 -0.24 -17.41
C SER A 166 -10.51 -1.43 -18.33
N VAL A 167 -9.46 -1.33 -19.17
CA VAL A 167 -8.99 -2.44 -20.02
C VAL A 167 -8.43 -3.58 -19.18
N THR A 168 -7.64 -3.26 -18.15
CA THR A 168 -7.15 -4.26 -17.20
C THR A 168 -8.32 -4.89 -16.43
N VAL A 169 -9.23 -4.08 -15.89
CA VAL A 169 -10.42 -4.54 -15.16
C VAL A 169 -11.26 -5.52 -16.00
N ALA A 170 -11.50 -5.21 -17.28
CA ALA A 170 -12.25 -6.07 -18.17
C ALA A 170 -11.57 -7.43 -18.42
N GLY A 171 -10.22 -7.49 -18.42
CA GLY A 171 -9.48 -8.73 -18.64
C GLY A 171 -9.21 -9.56 -17.38
N ILE A 172 -9.35 -8.99 -16.17
CA ILE A 172 -9.11 -9.71 -14.91
C ILE A 172 -10.04 -10.92 -14.77
N ALA A 173 -11.32 -10.81 -15.17
CA ALA A 173 -12.25 -11.93 -15.07
C ALA A 173 -11.78 -13.13 -15.91
N GLU A 174 -11.33 -12.90 -17.14
CA GLU A 174 -10.79 -13.95 -18.01
C GLU A 174 -9.49 -14.54 -17.43
N LEU A 175 -8.58 -13.69 -16.93
CA LEU A 175 -7.36 -14.16 -16.27
C LEU A 175 -7.69 -15.00 -15.04
N TYR A 176 -8.64 -14.56 -14.21
CA TYR A 176 -9.05 -15.29 -13.01
C TYR A 176 -9.58 -16.67 -13.36
N GLU A 177 -10.50 -16.78 -14.33
CA GLU A 177 -11.01 -18.07 -14.81
C GLU A 177 -9.87 -19.00 -15.25
N LYS A 178 -8.94 -18.53 -16.09
CA LYS A 178 -7.78 -19.33 -16.53
C LYS A 178 -6.93 -19.84 -15.36
N LEU A 179 -6.81 -19.07 -14.27
CA LEU A 179 -5.97 -19.40 -13.11
C LEU A 179 -6.68 -20.21 -12.03
N ASP A 180 -8.01 -20.11 -11.94
CA ASP A 180 -8.86 -20.79 -10.96
C ASP A 180 -9.38 -22.16 -11.44
N TYR A 181 -8.96 -22.63 -12.62
CA TYR A 181 -9.07 -24.04 -13.02
C TYR A 181 -7.84 -24.87 -12.60
N PRO A 182 -7.73 -25.40 -11.36
CA PRO A 182 -6.72 -26.39 -11.05
C PRO A 182 -7.01 -27.72 -11.76
N PRO A 183 -6.01 -28.38 -12.39
CA PRO A 183 -6.16 -29.67 -13.09
C PRO A 183 -6.78 -30.82 -12.26
N ILE A 184 -6.84 -30.70 -10.93
CA ILE A 184 -7.40 -31.70 -10.02
C ILE A 184 -8.94 -31.73 -10.04
N VAL A 185 -9.60 -30.65 -10.44
CA VAL A 185 -11.08 -30.60 -10.54
C VAL A 185 -11.59 -31.47 -11.69
N LYS A 186 -10.79 -31.63 -12.77
CA LYS A 186 -11.10 -32.57 -13.86
C LYS A 186 -11.10 -34.04 -13.42
N TRP A 187 -10.33 -34.43 -12.41
CA TRP A 187 -10.37 -35.80 -11.87
C TRP A 187 -11.57 -35.99 -10.94
N PHE A 188 -11.92 -34.97 -10.15
CA PHE A 188 -13.01 -35.03 -9.18
C PHE A 188 -14.40 -35.02 -9.85
N GLU A 189 -14.58 -34.26 -10.93
CA GLU A 189 -15.85 -34.19 -11.68
C GLU A 189 -16.09 -35.41 -12.61
N SER A 190 -15.03 -36.12 -13.02
CA SER A 190 -15.14 -37.29 -13.92
C SER A 190 -15.14 -38.65 -13.21
N THR A 191 -14.90 -38.69 -11.90
CA THR A 191 -14.73 -39.95 -11.13
C THR A 191 -15.74 -40.12 -9.99
N ILE A 192 -16.71 -39.22 -9.80
CA ILE A 192 -17.81 -39.44 -8.84
C ILE A 192 -19.05 -39.94 -9.59
N PRO A 193 -19.40 -41.24 -9.48
CA PRO A 193 -20.72 -41.71 -9.88
C PRO A 193 -21.79 -41.08 -8.97
N ASP A 194 -22.87 -40.62 -9.57
CA ASP A 194 -24.09 -40.21 -8.88
C ASP A 194 -24.60 -41.36 -7.98
N GLY A 195 -24.36 -41.23 -6.66
CA GLY A 195 -25.01 -42.07 -5.66
C GLY A 195 -24.07 -42.85 -4.76
N ARG A 196 -24.16 -42.53 -3.46
CA ARG A 196 -23.53 -43.17 -2.27
C ARG A 196 -22.06 -42.83 -2.03
N LEU A 197 -21.85 -41.88 -1.12
CA LEU A 197 -20.70 -41.90 -0.23
C LEU A 197 -21.19 -41.91 1.22
N LEU A 198 -20.74 -42.95 1.94
CA LEU A 198 -20.71 -43.11 3.39
C LEU A 198 -21.99 -43.66 4.05
N GLY A 199 -22.22 -44.95 3.83
CA GLY A 199 -22.95 -45.80 4.77
C GLY A 199 -22.15 -46.01 6.06
N LEU A 200 -22.17 -45.01 6.94
CA LEU A 200 -21.69 -45.13 8.32
C LEU A 200 -22.87 -44.87 9.25
N GLU A 201 -23.58 -45.94 9.58
CA GLU A 201 -24.49 -45.96 10.74
C GLU A 201 -23.62 -45.90 11.99
N TYR A 202 -23.85 -44.90 12.84
CA TYR A 202 -23.28 -44.87 14.18
C TYR A 202 -24.05 -45.87 15.06
N PHE A 203 -23.36 -46.90 15.55
CA PHE A 203 -23.71 -47.66 16.75
C PHE A 203 -22.50 -47.67 17.70
#